data_AF-A0A3N4S1P5-F1
#
_entry.id   AF-A0A3N4S1P5-F1
#
_cell.length_a   1.000
_cell.length_b   1.000
_cell.length_c   1.000
_cell.angle_alpha   90.00
_cell.angle_beta   90.00
_cell.angle_gamma   90.00
#
_symmetry.space_group_name_H-M   'P 1'
#
loop_
_entity.id
_entity.type
_entity.pdbx_description
1 polymer ?
#
loop_
_entity_poly.entity_id
_entity_poly.type
_entity_poly.pdbx_seq_one_letter_code
_entity_poly.pdbx_strand_id
1 'polypeptide(L)'
;MDGTARMWIGSIPSFDPDGQGVVLAVDQASSDPAERMVCVLLNRGHEGEEGVFYLLPHDLSARYGRTGERLRVSLLARWDVLADDLKSHPAALRAHLAGLPRDPGHDDRVVLVRRETVTDFVPPEHDGIPQPVVLIDHVGGPVGLAELVGLFDAQESGITVVAATPGH
;
A
#
# COMPACT_ATOMS: atom_id res chain seq x y z
N MET A 1 -13.63 -16.77 -3.79
CA MET A 1 -12.89 -16.44 -5.02
C MET A 1 -11.59 -15.83 -4.53
N ASP A 2 -10.49 -16.52 -4.81
CA ASP A 2 -9.22 -16.29 -4.15
C ASP A 2 -8.73 -14.86 -4.43
N GLY A 3 -8.45 -14.12 -3.35
CA GLY A 3 -7.77 -12.83 -3.38
C GLY A 3 -6.30 -12.96 -3.78
N THR A 4 -6.02 -13.83 -4.76
CA THR A 4 -4.70 -14.15 -5.27
C THR A 4 -4.17 -12.99 -6.10
N ALA A 5 -3.13 -12.37 -5.55
CA ALA A 5 -2.14 -11.51 -6.18
C ALA A 5 -2.59 -10.13 -6.70
N ARG A 6 -3.07 -9.25 -5.79
CA ARG A 6 -2.88 -7.78 -5.93
C ARG A 6 -1.52 -7.32 -5.38
N MET A 7 -0.57 -8.24 -5.41
CA MET A 7 0.79 -8.07 -4.94
C MET A 7 1.69 -8.75 -5.96
N TRP A 8 2.64 -7.99 -6.48
CA TRP A 8 3.61 -8.47 -7.46
C TRP A 8 5.02 -8.12 -7.01
N ILE A 9 5.98 -8.91 -7.50
CA ILE A 9 7.40 -8.62 -7.38
C ILE A 9 7.90 -8.28 -8.77
N GLY A 10 8.45 -7.10 -8.95
CA GLY A 10 8.91 -6.65 -10.27
C GLY A 10 9.35 -5.20 -10.27
N SER A 11 9.87 -4.77 -11.41
CA SER A 11 10.11 -3.35 -11.70
C SER A 11 8.83 -2.69 -12.21
N ILE A 12 8.73 -1.39 -11.96
CA ILE A 12 7.79 -0.52 -12.67
C ILE A 12 8.66 0.30 -13.62
N PRO A 13 8.67 0.01 -14.93
CA PRO A 13 9.58 0.62 -15.89
C PRO A 13 9.62 2.16 -15.85
N SER A 14 8.47 2.79 -15.62
CA SER A 14 8.32 4.24 -15.55
C SER A 14 8.82 4.86 -14.24
N PHE A 15 9.17 4.06 -13.23
CA PHE A 15 9.65 4.51 -11.91
C PHE A 15 11.08 4.03 -11.62
N ASP A 16 11.31 2.72 -11.72
CA ASP A 16 12.63 2.10 -11.58
C ASP A 16 12.67 0.85 -12.49
N PRO A 17 13.20 0.96 -13.72
CA PRO A 17 13.17 -0.12 -14.70
C PRO A 17 14.07 -1.30 -14.32
N ASP A 18 15.11 -1.05 -13.54
CA ASP A 18 16.12 -2.04 -13.17
C ASP A 18 15.92 -2.55 -11.72
N GLY A 19 15.21 -1.80 -10.88
CA GLY A 19 14.92 -2.17 -9.49
C GLY A 19 13.74 -3.12 -9.35
N GLN A 20 14.00 -4.26 -8.68
CA GLN A 20 12.95 -5.21 -8.33
C GLN A 20 12.31 -4.83 -6.99
N GLY A 21 11.07 -4.35 -7.05
CA GLY A 21 10.31 -3.90 -5.88
C GLY A 21 9.09 -4.78 -5.59
N VAL A 22 8.42 -4.47 -4.48
CA VAL A 22 7.09 -4.99 -4.17
C VAL A 22 6.07 -3.96 -4.63
N VAL A 23 5.13 -4.39 -5.46
CA VAL A 23 4.04 -3.57 -5.99
C VAL A 23 2.72 -4.08 -5.45
N LEU A 24 1.89 -3.19 -4.90
CA LEU A 24 0.52 -3.48 -4.49
C LEU A 24 -0.48 -2.65 -5.30
N ALA A 25 -1.58 -3.26 -5.71
CA ALA A 25 -2.72 -2.51 -6.25
C ALA A 25 -3.71 -2.15 -5.14
N VAL A 26 -4.24 -0.93 -5.20
CA VAL A 26 -5.28 -0.43 -4.30
C VAL A 26 -6.45 0.09 -5.13
N ASP A 27 -7.58 -0.60 -5.05
CA ASP A 27 -8.78 -0.25 -5.81
C ASP A 27 -9.60 0.81 -5.07
N GLN A 28 -9.72 2.00 -5.65
CA GLN A 28 -10.49 3.11 -5.07
C GLN A 28 -11.98 2.79 -4.94
N ALA A 29 -12.51 1.88 -5.77
CA ALA A 29 -13.88 1.41 -5.74
C ALA A 29 -14.06 0.10 -4.96
N SER A 30 -13.03 -0.34 -4.21
CA SER A 30 -13.05 -1.60 -3.49
C SER A 30 -14.25 -1.71 -2.55
N SER A 31 -14.86 -2.90 -2.51
CA SER A 31 -15.87 -3.24 -1.51
C SER A 31 -15.27 -3.35 -0.10
N ASP A 32 -13.95 -3.52 0.02
CA ASP A 32 -13.22 -3.48 1.28
C ASP A 32 -13.07 -2.02 1.78
N PRO A 33 -13.71 -1.65 2.90
CA PRO A 33 -13.57 -0.31 3.48
C PRO A 33 -12.13 0.02 3.87
N ALA A 34 -11.33 -0.97 4.28
CA ALA A 34 -9.96 -0.74 4.71
C ALA A 34 -9.04 -0.41 3.51
N GLU A 35 -9.30 -1.00 2.35
CA GLU A 35 -8.62 -0.65 1.10
C GLU A 35 -8.98 0.77 0.66
N ARG A 36 -10.26 1.16 0.76
CA ARG A 36 -10.67 2.56 0.49
C ARG A 36 -10.06 3.56 1.46
N MET A 37 -9.82 3.18 2.72
CA MET A 37 -9.10 4.03 3.68
C MET A 37 -7.64 4.26 3.28
N VAL A 38 -6.99 3.31 2.61
CA VAL A 38 -5.67 3.54 2.02
C VAL A 38 -5.76 4.63 0.96
N CYS A 39 -6.73 4.55 0.03
CA CYS A 39 -6.93 5.58 -1.01
C CYS A 39 -7.18 6.98 -0.42
N VAL A 40 -7.86 7.08 0.71
CA VAL A 40 -8.02 8.38 1.41
C VAL A 40 -6.66 8.96 1.79
N LEU A 41 -5.78 8.14 2.37
CA LEU A 41 -4.45 8.56 2.81
C LEU A 41 -3.50 8.88 1.64
N LEU A 42 -3.72 8.31 0.44
CA LEU A 42 -2.90 8.63 -0.74
C LEU A 42 -2.98 10.11 -1.13
N ASN A 43 -4.09 10.79 -0.82
CA ASN A 43 -4.24 12.24 -1.05
C ASN A 43 -3.31 13.11 -0.18
N ARG A 44 -2.64 12.52 0.82
CA ARG A 44 -1.63 13.20 1.63
C ARG A 44 -0.24 13.15 0.99
N GLY A 45 -0.09 12.37 -0.08
CA GLY A 45 1.18 12.21 -0.78
C GLY A 45 1.69 13.53 -1.32
N HIS A 46 2.99 13.76 -1.18
CA HIS A 46 3.66 14.88 -1.81
C HIS A 46 4.12 14.46 -3.20
N GLU A 47 3.68 15.19 -4.22
CA GLU A 47 4.14 14.98 -5.59
C GLU A 47 5.66 15.16 -5.65
N GLY A 48 6.34 14.13 -6.17
CA GLY A 48 7.77 14.14 -6.45
C GLY A 48 8.01 14.29 -7.94
N GLU A 49 8.53 13.23 -8.56
CA GLU A 49 8.70 13.15 -10.02
C GLU A 49 7.37 12.77 -10.69
N GLU A 50 7.21 13.13 -11.96
CA GLU A 50 5.98 13.03 -12.78
C GLU A 50 4.99 11.91 -12.36
N GLY A 51 3.94 12.27 -11.61
CA GLY A 51 2.86 11.34 -11.21
C GLY A 51 3.18 10.38 -10.05
N VAL A 52 4.36 10.51 -9.45
CA VAL A 52 4.82 9.74 -8.29
C VAL A 52 4.66 10.56 -7.02
N PHE A 53 3.97 9.98 -6.04
CA PHE A 53 3.71 10.59 -4.75
C PHE A 53 4.51 9.90 -3.64
N TYR A 54 5.03 10.67 -2.72
CA TYR A 54 5.75 10.17 -1.55
C TYR A 54 4.93 10.46 -0.29
N LEU A 55 4.62 9.39 0.45
CA LEU A 55 3.96 9.50 1.75
C LEU A 55 4.97 9.45 2.90
N LEU A 56 4.71 10.25 3.93
CA LEU A 56 5.50 10.16 5.14
C LEU A 56 5.16 8.84 5.87
N PRO A 57 6.14 8.15 6.47
CA PRO A 57 5.92 6.89 7.20
C PRO A 57 4.92 7.01 8.37
N HIS A 58 4.66 8.24 8.82
CA HIS A 58 3.70 8.56 9.86
C HIS A 58 2.25 8.45 9.38
N ASP A 59 1.99 8.81 8.12
CA ASP A 59 0.66 8.77 7.52
C ASP A 59 0.31 7.33 7.10
N LEU A 60 1.20 6.72 6.32
CA LEU A 60 1.08 5.35 5.85
C LEU A 60 2.47 4.71 5.78
N SER A 61 2.62 3.50 6.28
CA SER A 61 3.85 2.71 6.16
C SER A 61 3.54 1.28 5.72
N ALA A 62 4.54 0.65 5.13
CA ALA A 62 4.52 -0.77 4.85
C ALA A 62 5.32 -1.53 5.91
N ARG A 63 4.98 -2.80 6.10
CA ARG A 63 5.80 -3.73 6.88
C ARG A 63 5.82 -5.09 6.21
N TYR A 64 7.03 -5.60 6.04
CA TYR A 64 7.25 -6.96 5.57
C TYR A 64 7.16 -7.94 6.74
N GLY A 65 6.58 -9.11 6.49
CA GLY A 65 6.65 -10.27 7.36
C GLY A 65 6.98 -11.48 6.51
N ARG A 66 7.81 -12.39 7.03
CA ARG A 66 8.17 -13.61 6.30
C ARG A 66 7.91 -14.84 7.15
N THR A 67 7.34 -15.87 6.55
CA THR A 67 7.16 -17.19 7.18
C THR A 67 7.46 -18.26 6.14
N GLY A 68 8.66 -18.85 6.21
CA GLY A 68 9.17 -19.72 5.15
C GLY A 68 9.31 -18.96 3.82
N GLU A 69 8.66 -19.46 2.78
CA GLU A 69 8.62 -18.86 1.43
C GLU A 69 7.48 -17.84 1.24
N ARG A 70 6.69 -17.59 2.29
CA ARG A 70 5.57 -16.65 2.21
C ARG A 70 6.03 -15.27 2.63
N LEU A 71 6.02 -14.34 1.69
CA LEU A 71 6.19 -12.91 1.95
C LEU A 71 4.81 -12.28 2.20
N ARG A 72 4.69 -11.55 3.30
CA ARG A 72 3.54 -10.75 3.70
C ARG A 72 3.90 -9.28 3.64
N VAL A 73 3.00 -8.47 3.13
CA VAL A 73 3.08 -7.01 3.18
C VAL A 73 1.84 -6.49 3.87
N SER A 74 2.03 -5.70 4.91
CA SER A 74 0.95 -5.03 5.64
C SER A 74 1.08 -3.53 5.46
N LEU A 75 -0.02 -2.84 5.12
CA LEU A 75 -0.11 -1.39 5.14
C LEU A 75 -0.67 -0.95 6.48
N LEU A 76 0.05 -0.05 7.14
CA LEU A 76 -0.29 0.46 8.46
C LEU A 76 -0.48 1.96 8.39
N ALA A 77 -1.53 2.44 9.02
CA ALA A 77 -1.74 3.87 9.22
C ALA A 77 -1.84 4.16 10.71
N ARG A 78 -1.46 5.38 11.09
CA ARG A 78 -1.80 5.88 12.42
C ARG A 78 -3.30 6.12 12.52
N TRP A 79 -3.87 5.65 13.62
CA TRP A 79 -5.30 5.71 13.84
C TRP A 79 -5.81 7.15 13.92
N ASP A 80 -5.06 8.04 14.58
CA ASP A 80 -5.46 9.44 14.77
C ASP A 80 -5.42 10.23 13.46
N VAL A 81 -4.40 10.03 12.63
CA VAL A 81 -4.29 10.61 11.28
C VAL A 81 -5.46 10.14 10.41
N LEU A 82 -5.70 8.84 10.37
CA LEU A 82 -6.81 8.28 9.61
C LEU A 82 -8.18 8.75 10.13
N ALA A 83 -8.34 8.85 11.45
CA ALA A 83 -9.57 9.37 12.06
C ALA A 83 -9.86 10.82 11.65
N ASP A 84 -8.82 11.66 11.56
CA ASP A 84 -8.94 13.05 11.16
C ASP A 84 -9.38 13.18 9.69
N ASP A 85 -8.69 12.49 8.78
CA ASP A 85 -9.01 12.53 7.35
C ASP A 85 -10.39 11.94 7.06
N LEU A 86 -10.84 10.94 7.82
CA LEU A 86 -12.16 10.37 7.63
C LEU A 86 -13.30 11.29 8.08
N LYS A 87 -13.06 12.40 8.79
CA LYS A 87 -14.12 13.35 9.20
C LYS A 87 -14.90 13.93 8.02
N SER A 88 -14.23 14.15 6.90
CA SER A 88 -14.84 14.64 5.64
C SER A 88 -15.46 13.52 4.78
N HIS A 89 -15.35 12.25 5.22
CA HIS A 89 -15.78 11.08 4.46
C HIS A 89 -17.11 10.50 4.96
N PRO A 90 -17.80 9.67 4.14
CA PRO A 90 -19.08 9.06 4.50
C PRO A 90 -19.04 8.36 5.86
N ALA A 91 -20.12 8.52 6.65
CA ALA A 91 -20.21 7.96 8.00
C ALA A 91 -20.01 6.43 8.03
N ALA A 92 -20.39 5.74 6.95
CA ALA A 92 -20.16 4.31 6.79
C ALA A 92 -18.67 3.95 6.83
N LEU A 93 -17.80 4.72 6.14
CA LEU A 93 -16.36 4.48 6.16
C LEU A 93 -15.77 4.75 7.54
N ARG A 94 -16.19 5.85 8.20
CA ARG A 94 -15.80 6.16 9.58
C ARG A 94 -16.16 5.05 10.58
N ALA A 95 -17.32 4.42 10.43
CA ALA A 95 -17.75 3.35 11.33
C ALA A 95 -16.81 2.13 11.30
N HIS A 96 -16.16 1.86 10.16
CA HIS A 96 -15.23 0.73 10.03
C HIS A 96 -13.92 0.93 10.80
N LEU A 97 -13.51 2.18 11.04
CA LEU A 97 -12.23 2.50 11.70
C LEU A 97 -12.10 1.86 13.09
N ALA A 98 -13.20 1.80 13.85
CA ALA A 98 -13.20 1.23 15.19
C ALA A 98 -12.99 -0.30 15.20
N GLY A 99 -13.31 -0.98 14.09
CA GLY A 99 -13.18 -2.43 13.95
C GLY A 99 -11.85 -2.87 13.33
N LEU A 100 -10.97 -1.94 12.95
CA LEU A 100 -9.70 -2.29 12.34
C LEU A 100 -8.75 -2.95 13.37
N PRO A 101 -8.03 -4.00 12.96
CA PRO A 101 -7.02 -4.62 13.82
C PRO A 101 -5.91 -3.63 14.15
N ARG A 102 -5.57 -3.55 15.43
CA ARG A 102 -4.42 -2.78 15.93
C ARG A 102 -3.12 -3.49 15.57
N ASP A 103 -2.08 -2.72 15.35
CA ASP A 103 -0.74 -3.27 15.20
C ASP A 103 -0.20 -3.73 16.57
N PRO A 104 0.16 -5.02 16.76
CA PRO A 104 0.69 -5.48 18.04
C PRO A 104 2.04 -4.83 18.43
N GLY A 105 2.76 -4.24 17.48
CA GLY A 105 4.02 -3.53 17.74
C GLY A 105 3.84 -2.04 18.06
N HIS A 106 2.69 -1.45 17.72
CA HIS A 106 2.42 -0.02 17.85
C HIS A 106 0.91 0.21 18.03
N ASP A 107 0.45 0.37 19.26
CA ASP A 107 -0.98 0.50 19.58
C ASP A 107 -1.67 1.71 18.91
N ASP A 108 -0.90 2.72 18.50
CA ASP A 108 -1.38 3.88 17.76
C ASP A 108 -1.65 3.59 16.27
N ARG A 109 -1.21 2.44 15.76
CA ARG A 109 -1.38 2.03 14.36
C ARG A 109 -2.46 0.97 14.18
N VAL A 110 -3.10 1.03 13.01
CA VAL A 110 -4.06 0.02 12.53
C VAL A 110 -3.56 -0.59 11.23
N VAL A 111 -3.86 -1.88 11.04
CA VAL A 111 -3.56 -2.59 9.79
C VAL A 111 -4.74 -2.40 8.82
N LEU A 112 -4.48 -1.77 7.68
CA LEU A 112 -5.49 -1.50 6.66
C LEU A 112 -5.58 -2.62 5.64
N VAL A 113 -4.43 -2.98 5.06
CA VAL A 113 -4.36 -4.00 4.02
C VAL A 113 -3.28 -4.99 4.39
N ARG A 114 -3.54 -6.27 4.16
CA ARG A 114 -2.56 -7.35 4.27
C ARG A 114 -2.62 -8.21 3.00
N ARG A 115 -1.51 -8.29 2.28
CA ARG A 115 -1.34 -9.14 1.10
C ARG A 115 -0.19 -10.11 1.31
N GLU A 116 -0.30 -11.28 0.71
CA GLU A 116 0.70 -12.33 0.83
C GLU A 116 0.93 -13.01 -0.52
N THR A 117 2.18 -13.40 -0.77
CA THR A 117 2.56 -14.19 -1.94
C THR A 117 3.65 -15.20 -1.57
N VAL A 118 3.76 -16.27 -2.35
CA VAL A 118 4.85 -17.24 -2.23
C VAL A 118 5.96 -16.79 -3.18
N THR A 119 7.15 -16.55 -2.66
CA THR A 119 8.28 -16.05 -3.43
C THR A 119 9.59 -16.29 -2.67
N ASP A 120 10.67 -16.53 -3.41
CA ASP A 120 12.04 -16.52 -2.90
C ASP A 120 12.61 -15.09 -2.76
N PHE A 121 11.94 -14.08 -3.30
CA PHE A 121 12.33 -12.68 -3.18
C PHE A 121 12.41 -12.24 -1.71
N VAL A 122 13.55 -11.68 -1.34
CA VAL A 122 13.79 -11.04 -0.04
C VAL A 122 13.97 -9.55 -0.30
N PRO A 123 13.09 -8.67 0.25
CA PRO A 123 13.24 -7.23 0.11
C PRO A 123 14.63 -6.80 0.58
N PRO A 124 15.44 -6.14 -0.26
CA PRO A 124 16.71 -5.55 0.13
C PRO A 124 16.54 -4.57 1.29
N GLU A 125 17.58 -4.48 2.12
CA GLU A 125 17.69 -3.51 3.20
C GLU A 125 18.91 -2.61 2.95
N HIS A 126 18.77 -1.32 3.22
CA HIS A 126 19.87 -0.36 3.22
C HIS A 126 19.91 0.32 4.60
N ASP A 127 21.05 0.25 5.27
CA ASP A 127 21.23 0.74 6.65
C ASP A 127 20.16 0.22 7.64
N GLY A 128 19.72 -1.02 7.46
CA GLY A 128 18.68 -1.66 8.28
C GLY A 128 17.25 -1.18 8.00
N ILE A 129 17.06 -0.39 6.94
CA ILE A 129 15.75 0.05 6.46
C ILE A 129 15.37 -0.80 5.23
N PRO A 130 14.24 -1.52 5.28
CA PRO A 130 13.77 -2.27 4.12
C PRO A 130 13.38 -1.34 2.96
N GLN A 131 13.54 -1.83 1.73
CA GLN A 131 13.11 -1.10 0.55
C GLN A 131 11.61 -0.71 0.62
N PRO A 132 11.22 0.45 0.08
CA PRO A 132 9.82 0.87 0.07
C PRO A 132 8.92 -0.08 -0.73
N VAL A 133 7.62 0.03 -0.49
CA VAL A 133 6.57 -0.63 -1.25
C VAL A 133 5.96 0.39 -2.19
N VAL A 134 5.73 0.00 -3.45
CA VAL A 134 5.02 0.83 -4.41
C VAL A 134 3.53 0.46 -4.39
N LEU A 135 2.69 1.47 -4.26
CA LEU A 135 1.25 1.38 -4.42
C LEU A 135 0.86 1.95 -5.78
N ILE A 136 0.03 1.22 -6.52
CA ILE A 136 -0.65 1.75 -7.70
C ILE A 136 -2.14 1.80 -7.36
N ASP A 137 -2.72 2.99 -7.35
CA ASP A 137 -4.15 3.16 -7.12
C ASP A 137 -4.91 3.27 -8.44
N HIS A 138 -6.05 2.59 -8.53
CA HIS A 138 -6.82 2.52 -9.76
C HIS A 138 -8.32 2.42 -9.49
N VAL A 139 -9.10 2.62 -10.54
CA VAL A 139 -10.54 2.38 -10.56
C VAL A 139 -10.81 1.28 -11.58
N GLY A 140 -11.57 0.24 -11.23
CA GLY A 140 -12.00 -0.77 -12.21
C GLY A 140 -12.05 -2.22 -11.76
N GLY A 141 -11.84 -2.52 -10.48
CA GLY A 141 -11.90 -3.89 -9.98
C GLY A 141 -10.58 -4.66 -10.16
N PRO A 142 -10.59 -6.00 -10.31
CA PRO A 142 -9.37 -6.79 -10.40
C PRO A 142 -8.65 -6.57 -11.73
N VAL A 143 -7.49 -5.91 -11.68
CA VAL A 143 -6.60 -5.62 -12.81
C VAL A 143 -5.23 -6.28 -12.60
N GLY A 144 -4.55 -6.61 -13.70
CA GLY A 144 -3.19 -7.18 -13.66
C GLY A 144 -2.10 -6.11 -13.63
N LEU A 145 -0.85 -6.48 -13.31
CA LEU A 145 0.28 -5.53 -13.27
C LEU A 145 0.51 -4.80 -14.60
N ALA A 146 0.48 -5.49 -15.74
CA ALA A 146 0.68 -4.85 -17.04
C ALA A 146 -0.41 -3.82 -17.37
N GLU A 147 -1.64 -4.09 -16.93
CA GLU A 147 -2.77 -3.17 -17.10
C GLU A 147 -2.63 -1.95 -16.18
N LEU A 148 -2.20 -2.15 -14.93
CA LEU A 148 -1.91 -1.06 -13.99
C LEU A 148 -0.82 -0.11 -14.50
N VAL A 149 0.24 -0.66 -15.11
CA VAL A 149 1.30 0.14 -15.74
C VAL A 149 0.73 0.92 -16.93
N GLY A 150 -0.11 0.28 -17.76
CA GLY A 150 -0.79 0.97 -18.87
C GLY A 150 -1.71 2.11 -18.40
N LEU A 151 -2.42 1.93 -17.28
CA LEU A 151 -3.22 2.99 -16.67
C LEU A 151 -2.36 4.15 -16.18
N PHE A 152 -1.16 3.86 -15.66
CA PHE A 152 -0.25 4.90 -15.17
C PHE A 152 0.30 5.72 -16.35
N ASP A 153 0.73 5.05 -17.41
CA ASP A 153 1.20 5.71 -18.63
C ASP A 153 0.09 6.55 -19.30
N ALA A 154 -1.18 6.16 -19.13
CA ALA A 154 -2.35 6.92 -19.56
C ALA A 154 -2.78 8.04 -18.59
N GLN A 155 -2.09 8.20 -17.45
CA GLN A 155 -2.43 9.13 -16.36
C GLN A 155 -3.81 8.87 -15.71
N GLU A 156 -4.25 7.62 -15.73
CA GLU A 156 -5.51 7.14 -15.14
C GLU A 156 -5.31 6.43 -13.79
N SER A 157 -4.06 6.20 -13.39
CA SER A 157 -3.66 5.71 -12.06
C SER A 157 -2.54 6.56 -11.48
N GLY A 158 -2.43 6.58 -10.15
CA GLY A 158 -1.32 7.19 -9.42
C GLY A 158 -0.32 6.14 -8.93
N ILE A 159 0.94 6.54 -8.82
CA ILE A 159 1.97 5.77 -8.11
C ILE A 159 2.27 6.45 -6.79
N THR A 160 2.19 5.70 -5.69
CA THR A 160 2.62 6.19 -4.39
C THR A 160 3.70 5.28 -3.80
N VAL A 161 4.82 5.87 -3.40
CA VAL A 161 5.91 5.18 -2.71
C VAL A 161 5.69 5.27 -1.21
N VAL A 162 5.59 4.10 -0.57
CA VAL A 162 5.34 3.97 0.86
C VAL A 162 6.57 3.38 1.54
N ALA A 163 7.11 4.11 2.51
CA ALA A 163 8.26 3.64 3.28
C ALA A 163 7.95 2.32 4.00
N ALA A 164 8.87 1.36 3.89
CA ALA A 164 8.81 0.16 4.69
C ALA A 164 9.48 0.41 6.05
N THR A 165 8.83 -0.10 7.09
CA THR A 165 9.32 -0.03 8.47
C THR A 165 9.85 -1.40 8.88
N PRO A 166 10.94 -1.47 9.68
CA PRO A 166 11.45 -2.73 10.21
C PRO A 166 10.35 -3.53 10.92
N GLY A 167 10.36 -4.84 10.73
CA GLY A 167 9.54 -5.75 11.54
C GLY A 167 10.11 -5.85 12.95
N HIS A 168 9.23 -5.84 13.95
CA HIS A 168 9.58 -6.19 15.34
C HIS A 168 9.60 -7.70 15.54
#